data_AF-A0A6G8Q5Y4-F1
#
_entry.id   AF-A0A6G8Q5Y4-F1
#
_cell.length_a   1.000
_cell.length_b   1.000
_cell.length_c   1.000
_cell.angle_alpha   90.00
_cell.angle_beta   90.00
_cell.angle_gamma   90.00
#
_symmetry.space_group_name_H-M   'P 1'
#
loop_
_entity.id
_entity.type
_entity.pdbx_description
1 polymer ?
#
loop_
_entity_poly.entity_id
_entity_poly.type
_entity_poly.pdbx_seq_one_letter_code
_entity_poly.pdbx_strand_id
1 'polypeptide(L)'
;MPIRNPEPLRTAALLLSLITHRPRELFDRAAGYADLVLERFAAAPPAHETTTWDEALRDLDGLYGRARRILEEPALEEIEARTRRLLEDIRPDDAFSQRWAADSLFARLCYLSCRLVEPVVVIETGVAYGVSSAFLLQALNENGRGTLHSVDLPPLRREYERHWGIAVPDALRDAWSLHRGASRRILPPLLQNTGPLDLFVHDSLHTRRNMRREFEAVWPRLRPGGVLLADDVERNRAFTDLRQKAPTLWRIVRDRETAPLHGPAAPVVFGMAIR
;
A
#
# COMPACT_ATOMS: atom_id res chain seq x y z
N MET A 1 20.87 27.38 -17.81
CA MET A 1 21.69 27.29 -16.59
C MET A 1 21.49 25.91 -15.98
N PRO A 2 22.53 25.12 -15.70
CA PRO A 2 22.33 23.81 -15.10
C PRO A 2 21.97 24.02 -13.63
N ILE A 3 20.76 23.62 -13.25
CA ILE A 3 20.33 23.54 -11.85
C ILE A 3 21.19 22.44 -11.22
N ARG A 4 22.24 22.83 -10.49
CA ARG A 4 22.96 21.93 -9.57
C ARG A 4 21.96 21.54 -8.48
N ASN A 5 21.29 20.40 -8.68
CA ASN A 5 20.35 19.86 -7.71
C ASN A 5 21.13 19.39 -6.45
N PRO A 6 20.92 19.98 -5.26
CA PRO A 6 21.68 19.63 -4.05
C PRO A 6 21.26 18.28 -3.42
N GLU A 7 20.30 17.57 -4.02
CA GLU A 7 19.75 16.28 -3.59
C GLU A 7 20.79 15.18 -3.23
N PRO A 8 21.88 14.94 -4.00
CA PRO A 8 22.78 13.81 -3.74
C PRO A 8 23.60 13.98 -2.47
N LEU A 9 24.15 15.19 -2.24
CA LEU A 9 24.97 15.51 -1.07
C LEU A 9 24.13 15.50 0.22
N ARG A 10 22.88 15.98 0.13
CA ARG A 10 21.93 15.95 1.26
C ARG A 10 21.53 14.51 1.62
N THR A 11 21.25 13.68 0.62
CA THR A 11 20.94 12.26 0.82
C THR A 11 22.12 11.52 1.45
N ALA A 12 23.35 11.78 0.97
CA ALA A 12 24.56 11.19 1.55
C ALA A 12 24.76 11.60 3.02
N ALA A 13 24.59 12.89 3.35
CA ALA A 13 24.70 13.36 4.73
C ALA A 13 23.65 12.72 5.67
N LEU A 14 22.40 12.55 5.21
CA LEU A 14 21.36 11.87 5.97
C LEU A 14 21.61 10.35 6.10
N LEU A 15 22.20 9.70 5.09
CA LEU A 15 22.60 8.30 5.20
C LEU A 15 23.74 8.11 6.21
N LEU A 16 24.71 9.03 6.20
CA LEU A 16 25.83 9.01 7.15
C LEU A 16 25.36 9.23 8.59
N SER A 17 24.35 10.07 8.82
CA SER A 17 23.81 10.28 10.19
C SER A 17 23.13 9.03 10.76
N LEU A 18 22.63 8.13 9.91
CA LEU A 18 22.04 6.86 10.34
C LEU A 18 23.08 5.84 10.83
N ILE A 19 24.36 5.97 10.47
CA ILE A 19 25.43 5.02 10.85
C ILE A 19 25.48 4.86 12.37
N THR A 20 25.42 5.99 13.09
CA THR A 20 25.60 6.02 14.55
C THR A 20 24.31 5.82 15.34
N HIS A 21 23.13 6.01 14.72
CA HIS A 21 21.84 6.00 15.44
C HIS A 21 20.89 4.88 15.00
N ARG A 22 20.93 4.45 13.74
CA ARG A 22 20.02 3.44 13.16
C ARG A 22 20.72 2.61 12.06
N PRO A 23 21.76 1.82 12.39
CA PRO A 23 22.56 1.08 11.39
C PRO A 23 21.74 0.05 10.60
N ARG A 24 20.71 -0.54 11.22
CA ARG A 24 19.78 -1.44 10.54
C ARG A 24 18.95 -0.74 9.45
N GLU A 25 18.57 0.51 9.68
CA GLU A 25 17.86 1.34 8.70
C GLU A 25 18.76 1.71 7.52
N LEU A 26 20.03 2.04 7.80
CA LEU A 26 21.00 2.28 6.73
C LEU A 26 21.12 1.08 5.79
N PHE A 27 21.22 -0.13 6.35
CA PHE A 27 21.29 -1.36 5.56
C PHE A 27 20.01 -1.62 4.74
N ASP A 28 18.84 -1.29 5.29
CA ASP A 28 17.58 -1.33 4.55
C ASP A 28 17.56 -0.40 3.36
N ARG A 29 17.95 0.85 3.57
CA ARG A 29 17.99 1.86 2.50
C ARG A 29 18.98 1.47 1.42
N ALA A 30 20.19 1.09 1.81
CA ALA A 30 21.24 0.67 0.87
C ALA A 30 20.76 -0.50 -0.01
N ALA A 31 20.13 -1.50 0.58
CA ALA A 31 19.63 -2.63 -0.18
C ALA A 31 18.41 -2.30 -1.04
N GLY A 32 17.49 -1.46 -0.57
CA GLY A 32 16.37 -0.97 -1.39
C GLY A 32 16.85 -0.17 -2.60
N TYR A 33 17.86 0.69 -2.43
CA TYR A 33 18.51 1.39 -3.55
C TYR A 33 19.20 0.43 -4.51
N ALA A 34 19.88 -0.61 -4.00
CA ALA A 34 20.48 -1.64 -4.86
C ALA A 34 19.41 -2.37 -5.68
N ASP A 35 18.28 -2.74 -5.08
CA ASP A 35 17.16 -3.38 -5.79
C ASP A 35 16.59 -2.44 -6.87
N LEU A 36 16.43 -1.14 -6.60
CA LEU A 36 16.02 -0.15 -7.59
C LEU A 36 17.00 -0.01 -8.76
N VAL A 37 18.31 -0.02 -8.49
CA VAL A 37 19.34 0.02 -9.54
C VAL A 37 19.27 -1.23 -10.41
N LEU A 38 19.14 -2.41 -9.79
CA LEU A 38 19.01 -3.68 -10.52
C LEU A 38 17.75 -3.71 -11.39
N GLU A 39 16.63 -3.18 -10.91
CA GLU A 39 15.36 -3.13 -11.65
C GLU A 39 15.47 -2.27 -12.93
N ARG A 40 16.33 -1.25 -12.96
CA ARG A 40 16.58 -0.46 -14.20
C ARG A 40 17.17 -1.28 -15.34
N PHE A 41 17.80 -2.41 -15.02
CA PHE A 41 18.35 -3.35 -16.00
C PHE A 41 17.40 -4.53 -16.27
N ALA A 42 16.23 -4.57 -15.62
CA ALA A 42 15.23 -5.59 -15.90
C ALA A 42 14.57 -5.34 -17.27
N ALA A 43 14.13 -6.43 -17.91
CA ALA A 43 13.38 -6.36 -19.16
C ALA A 43 12.07 -5.58 -18.97
N ALA A 44 11.54 -5.03 -20.08
CA ALA A 44 10.28 -4.31 -20.08
C ALA A 44 9.16 -5.11 -19.37
N PRO A 45 8.27 -4.43 -18.63
CA PRO A 45 7.15 -5.11 -17.98
C PRO A 45 6.31 -5.85 -19.03
N PRO A 46 5.78 -7.04 -18.71
CA PRO A 46 4.94 -7.77 -19.67
C PRO A 46 3.63 -7.05 -19.94
N ALA A 47 3.02 -7.39 -21.07
CA ALA A 47 1.59 -7.18 -21.23
C ALA A 47 0.84 -8.08 -20.25
N HIS A 48 -0.01 -7.48 -19.42
CA HIS A 48 -0.90 -8.17 -18.51
C HIS A 48 -2.30 -8.20 -19.10
N GLU A 49 -3.02 -9.31 -18.90
CA GLU A 49 -4.47 -9.32 -19.05
C GLU A 49 -5.05 -8.44 -17.94
N THR A 50 -5.78 -7.39 -18.32
CA THR A 50 -6.36 -6.42 -17.38
C THR A 50 -7.86 -6.38 -17.52
N THR A 51 -8.54 -6.07 -16.41
CA THR A 51 -9.97 -5.81 -16.35
C THR A 51 -10.21 -4.36 -15.93
N THR A 52 -11.43 -3.87 -16.12
CA THR A 52 -11.88 -2.56 -15.62
C THR A 52 -12.31 -2.63 -14.16
N TRP A 53 -12.43 -1.48 -13.50
CA TRP A 53 -12.95 -1.39 -12.13
C TRP A 53 -14.37 -1.94 -12.02
N ASP A 54 -15.26 -1.59 -12.97
CA ASP A 54 -16.65 -2.09 -12.95
C ASP A 54 -16.75 -3.61 -13.10
N GLU A 55 -15.92 -4.21 -13.94
CA GLU A 55 -15.84 -5.67 -14.08
C GLU A 55 -15.36 -6.34 -12.79
N ALA A 56 -14.30 -5.81 -12.16
CA ALA A 56 -13.82 -6.32 -10.88
C ALA A 56 -14.90 -6.18 -9.77
N LEU A 57 -15.68 -5.08 -9.78
CA LEU A 57 -16.81 -4.91 -8.88
C LEU A 57 -17.92 -5.92 -9.15
N ARG A 58 -18.22 -6.24 -10.41
CA ARG A 58 -19.18 -7.31 -10.75
C ARG A 58 -18.74 -8.66 -10.23
N ASP A 59 -17.46 -9.00 -10.35
CA ASP A 59 -16.92 -10.24 -9.80
C ASP A 59 -17.03 -10.28 -8.26
N LEU A 60 -16.67 -9.20 -7.57
CA LEU A 60 -16.80 -9.09 -6.11
C LEU A 60 -18.27 -9.14 -5.66
N ASP A 61 -19.16 -8.46 -6.37
CA ASP A 61 -20.58 -8.47 -6.05
C ASP A 61 -21.20 -9.86 -6.30
N GLY A 62 -20.75 -10.59 -7.33
CA GLY A 62 -21.13 -11.98 -7.55
C GLY A 62 -20.68 -12.93 -6.43
N LEU A 63 -19.54 -12.66 -5.79
CA LEU A 63 -19.01 -13.48 -4.69
C LEU A 63 -19.65 -13.13 -3.33
N TYR A 64 -19.89 -11.85 -3.05
CA TYR A 64 -20.28 -11.38 -1.72
C TYR A 64 -21.68 -10.76 -1.64
N GLY A 65 -22.29 -10.38 -2.77
CA GLY A 65 -23.66 -9.84 -2.86
C GLY A 65 -23.86 -8.46 -2.22
N ARG A 66 -22.79 -7.75 -1.86
CA ARG A 66 -22.85 -6.47 -1.13
C ARG A 66 -21.77 -5.46 -1.52
N ALA A 67 -21.01 -5.71 -2.60
CA ALA A 67 -19.85 -4.89 -2.92
C ALA A 67 -20.23 -3.46 -3.32
N ARG A 68 -21.28 -3.30 -4.13
CA ARG A 68 -21.76 -1.97 -4.54
C ARG A 68 -22.33 -1.19 -3.37
N ARG A 69 -23.12 -1.84 -2.50
CA ARG A 69 -23.70 -1.21 -1.30
C ARG A 69 -22.61 -0.68 -0.35
N ILE A 70 -21.51 -1.41 -0.19
CA ILE A 70 -20.39 -0.96 0.66
C ILE A 70 -19.75 0.33 0.11
N LEU A 71 -19.64 0.47 -1.22
CA LEU A 71 -19.09 1.67 -1.83
C LEU A 71 -20.02 2.90 -1.74
N GLU A 72 -21.26 2.70 -1.30
CA GLU A 72 -22.25 3.76 -1.05
C GLU A 72 -22.34 4.10 0.46
N GLU A 73 -21.51 3.50 1.31
CA GLU A 73 -21.51 3.76 2.75
C GLU A 73 -21.08 5.22 3.06
N PRO A 74 -21.84 5.96 3.90
CA PRO A 74 -21.47 7.32 4.28
C PRO A 74 -20.07 7.44 4.91
N ALA A 75 -19.62 6.39 5.61
CA ALA A 75 -18.29 6.33 6.20
C ALA A 75 -17.16 6.39 5.15
N LEU A 76 -17.37 5.79 3.97
CA LEU A 76 -16.43 5.88 2.85
C LEU A 76 -16.38 7.30 2.28
N GLU A 77 -17.55 7.92 2.10
CA GLU A 77 -17.63 9.30 1.63
C GLU A 77 -16.95 10.28 2.61
N GLU A 78 -17.14 10.09 3.92
CA GLU A 78 -16.51 10.93 4.94
C GLU A 78 -14.99 10.82 4.90
N ILE A 79 -14.44 9.60 4.86
CA ILE A 79 -12.98 9.41 4.85
C ILE A 79 -12.35 9.93 3.55
N GLU A 80 -13.04 9.81 2.40
CA GLU A 80 -12.61 10.41 1.13
C GLU A 80 -12.58 11.94 1.21
N ALA A 81 -13.66 12.56 1.71
CA ALA A 81 -13.74 14.01 1.85
C ALA A 81 -12.67 14.56 2.80
N ARG A 82 -12.44 13.87 3.93
CA ARG A 82 -11.38 14.22 4.89
C ARG A 82 -10.00 14.10 4.23
N THR A 83 -9.73 13.00 3.55
CA THR A 83 -8.43 12.75 2.90
C THR A 83 -8.15 13.78 1.82
N ARG A 84 -9.15 14.12 0.99
CA ARG A 84 -9.01 15.13 -0.05
C ARG A 84 -8.60 16.49 0.52
N ARG A 85 -9.31 16.96 1.55
CA ARG A 85 -8.97 18.23 2.24
C ARG A 85 -7.55 18.21 2.79
N LEU A 86 -7.15 17.11 3.42
CA LEU A 86 -5.80 16.96 3.96
C LEU A 86 -4.72 16.99 2.87
N LEU A 87 -4.93 16.30 1.75
CA LEU A 87 -3.97 16.25 0.65
C LEU A 87 -3.89 17.58 -0.13
N GLU A 88 -4.97 18.38 -0.15
CA GLU A 88 -4.96 19.75 -0.66
C GLU A 88 -4.08 20.68 0.18
N ASP A 89 -4.06 20.49 1.50
CA ASP A 89 -3.24 21.28 2.43
C ASP A 89 -1.74 20.91 2.38
N ILE A 90 -1.42 19.68 1.96
CA ILE A 90 -0.05 19.18 1.81
C ILE A 90 0.64 19.89 0.64
N ARG A 91 1.76 20.55 0.94
CA ARG A 91 2.52 21.34 -0.02
C ARG A 91 3.43 20.44 -0.86
N PRO A 92 3.75 20.83 -2.11
CA PRO A 92 4.69 20.09 -2.96
C PRO A 92 6.10 19.87 -2.36
N ASP A 93 6.50 20.73 -1.41
CA ASP A 93 7.81 20.69 -0.74
C ASP A 93 7.84 19.75 0.49
N ASP A 94 6.73 19.08 0.82
CA ASP A 94 6.64 18.21 1.98
C ASP A 94 7.48 16.93 1.83
N ALA A 95 7.74 16.28 2.97
CA ALA A 95 8.66 15.16 3.06
C ALA A 95 8.29 13.97 2.16
N PHE A 96 7.01 13.83 1.82
CA PHE A 96 6.50 12.88 0.85
C PHE A 96 5.98 13.64 -0.37
N SER A 97 6.23 13.14 -1.59
CA SER A 97 5.52 13.71 -2.74
C SER A 97 4.05 13.33 -2.66
N GLN A 98 3.13 14.18 -3.11
CA GLN A 98 1.72 13.79 -3.26
C GLN A 98 1.58 12.48 -4.07
N ARG A 99 2.49 12.22 -5.01
CA ARG A 99 2.57 10.95 -5.77
C ARG A 99 2.79 9.68 -4.94
N TRP A 100 3.03 9.83 -3.63
CA TRP A 100 3.21 8.71 -2.70
C TRP A 100 1.94 8.46 -1.88
N ALA A 101 0.86 9.22 -2.13
CA ALA A 101 -0.46 8.91 -1.61
C ALA A 101 -1.11 7.89 -2.54
N ALA A 102 -1.76 6.88 -1.96
CA ALA A 102 -2.53 5.89 -2.70
C ALA A 102 -3.60 6.56 -3.57
N ASP A 103 -3.79 6.02 -4.77
CA ASP A 103 -4.83 6.46 -5.69
C ASP A 103 -6.24 6.17 -5.15
N SER A 104 -7.23 6.95 -5.59
CA SER A 104 -8.60 6.86 -5.07
C SER A 104 -9.24 5.49 -5.25
N LEU A 105 -9.03 4.84 -6.40
CA LEU A 105 -9.59 3.50 -6.66
C LEU A 105 -8.90 2.42 -5.83
N PHE A 106 -7.59 2.52 -5.59
CA PHE A 106 -6.88 1.58 -4.72
C PHE A 106 -7.28 1.76 -3.25
N ALA A 107 -7.43 3.01 -2.79
CA ALA A 107 -7.95 3.32 -1.44
C ALA A 107 -9.38 2.77 -1.24
N ARG A 108 -10.26 2.95 -2.24
CA ARG A 108 -11.61 2.34 -2.26
C ARG A 108 -11.55 0.82 -2.22
N LEU A 109 -10.64 0.19 -2.97
CA LEU A 109 -10.46 -1.26 -2.94
C LEU A 109 -10.02 -1.76 -1.56
N CYS A 110 -9.14 -1.02 -0.88
CA CYS A 110 -8.72 -1.33 0.50
C CYS A 110 -9.91 -1.31 1.46
N TYR A 111 -10.70 -0.24 1.44
CA TYR A 111 -11.93 -0.13 2.24
C TYR A 111 -12.91 -1.26 1.93
N LEU A 112 -13.23 -1.45 0.64
CA LEU A 112 -14.17 -2.46 0.16
C LEU A 112 -13.74 -3.87 0.59
N SER A 113 -12.48 -4.24 0.34
CA SER A 113 -11.97 -5.57 0.70
C SER A 113 -12.01 -5.80 2.21
N CYS A 114 -11.68 -4.80 3.01
CA CYS A 114 -11.77 -4.88 4.46
C CYS A 114 -13.22 -5.04 4.94
N ARG A 115 -14.18 -4.32 4.36
CA ARG A 115 -15.61 -4.46 4.67
C ARG A 115 -16.18 -5.81 4.23
N LEU A 116 -15.74 -6.33 3.08
CA LEU A 116 -16.19 -7.63 2.56
C LEU A 116 -15.69 -8.79 3.41
N VAL A 117 -14.40 -8.78 3.74
CA VAL A 117 -13.70 -9.87 4.45
C VAL A 117 -13.95 -9.85 5.96
N GLU A 118 -14.23 -8.66 6.51
CA GLU A 118 -14.34 -8.40 7.95
C GLU A 118 -13.12 -8.98 8.72
N PRO A 119 -11.91 -8.49 8.42
CA PRO A 119 -10.67 -9.07 8.94
C PRO A 119 -10.51 -8.81 10.45
N VAL A 120 -9.87 -9.75 11.14
CA VAL A 120 -9.32 -9.56 12.48
C VAL A 120 -7.89 -9.01 12.39
N VAL A 121 -7.10 -9.50 11.43
CA VAL A 121 -5.71 -9.08 11.22
C VAL A 121 -5.53 -8.59 9.79
N VAL A 122 -5.18 -7.31 9.65
CA VAL A 122 -4.74 -6.69 8.40
C VAL A 122 -3.26 -6.38 8.50
N ILE A 123 -2.48 -6.70 7.47
CA ILE A 123 -1.09 -6.25 7.34
C ILE A 123 -0.94 -5.43 6.07
N GLU A 124 -0.31 -4.27 6.19
CA GLU A 124 0.03 -3.40 5.07
C GLU A 124 1.53 -3.17 5.03
N THR A 125 2.10 -3.00 3.83
CA THR A 125 3.47 -2.49 3.66
C THR A 125 3.46 -1.22 2.83
N GLY A 126 4.17 -0.19 3.28
CA GLY A 126 4.12 1.14 2.69
C GLY A 126 2.94 1.94 3.25
N VAL A 127 3.25 3.06 3.90
CA VAL A 127 2.25 3.90 4.57
C VAL A 127 2.27 5.29 3.99
N ALA A 128 3.46 5.90 3.90
CA ALA A 128 3.61 7.28 3.47
C ALA A 128 2.68 8.24 4.25
N TYR A 129 1.78 8.95 3.58
CA TYR A 129 0.78 9.81 4.22
C TYR A 129 -0.28 9.03 5.01
N GLY A 130 -0.45 7.73 4.75
CA GLY A 130 -1.39 6.83 5.43
C GLY A 130 -2.77 6.79 4.82
N VAL A 131 -2.90 7.07 3.50
CA VAL A 131 -4.21 7.08 2.82
C VAL A 131 -4.84 5.70 2.84
N SER A 132 -4.15 4.67 2.35
CA SER A 132 -4.62 3.29 2.41
C SER A 132 -4.87 2.84 3.86
N SER A 133 -3.97 3.20 4.80
CA SER A 133 -4.13 2.91 6.22
C SER A 133 -5.41 3.52 6.80
N ALA A 134 -5.74 4.77 6.44
CA ALA A 134 -6.94 5.46 6.91
C ALA A 134 -8.22 4.78 6.41
N PHE A 135 -8.24 4.34 5.16
CA PHE A 135 -9.39 3.64 4.56
C PHE A 135 -9.56 2.24 5.17
N LEU A 136 -8.47 1.50 5.40
CA LEU A 136 -8.49 0.22 6.10
C LEU A 136 -9.03 0.38 7.52
N LEU A 137 -8.55 1.37 8.27
CA LEU A 137 -8.98 1.62 9.64
C LEU A 137 -10.44 2.10 9.72
N GLN A 138 -10.90 2.92 8.78
CA GLN A 138 -12.31 3.29 8.70
C GLN A 138 -13.17 2.04 8.48
N ALA A 139 -12.78 1.16 7.56
CA ALA A 139 -13.50 -0.09 7.32
C ALA A 139 -13.49 -1.03 8.54
N LEU A 140 -12.37 -1.11 9.29
CA LEU A 140 -12.29 -1.87 10.55
C LEU A 140 -13.23 -1.28 11.62
N ASN A 141 -13.33 0.04 11.70
CA ASN A 141 -14.26 0.72 12.59
C ASN A 141 -15.72 0.39 12.25
N GLU A 142 -16.09 0.44 10.96
CA GLU A 142 -17.43 0.02 10.51
C GLU A 142 -17.69 -1.48 10.76
N ASN A 143 -16.67 -2.32 10.69
CA ASN A 143 -16.76 -3.73 11.07
C ASN A 143 -16.94 -3.93 12.59
N GLY A 144 -16.61 -2.92 13.40
CA GLY A 144 -16.55 -3.01 14.86
C GLY A 144 -15.45 -3.93 15.40
N ARG A 145 -14.49 -4.35 14.57
CA ARG A 145 -13.43 -5.30 14.97
C ARG A 145 -12.21 -5.25 14.06
N GLY A 146 -11.10 -5.76 14.61
CA GLY A 146 -9.85 -6.03 13.91
C GLY A 146 -8.78 -4.96 14.12
N THR A 147 -7.56 -5.28 13.68
CA THR A 147 -6.39 -4.41 13.86
C THR A 147 -5.57 -4.34 12.57
N LEU A 148 -5.04 -3.16 12.29
CA LEU A 148 -4.11 -2.92 11.19
C LEU A 148 -2.68 -2.87 11.71
N HIS A 149 -1.81 -3.72 11.17
CA HIS A 149 -0.37 -3.62 11.32
C HIS A 149 0.24 -3.09 10.03
N SER A 150 0.67 -1.83 10.02
CA SER A 150 1.37 -1.27 8.86
C SER A 150 2.88 -1.34 9.06
N VAL A 151 3.61 -1.73 8.03
CA VAL A 151 5.08 -1.79 8.02
C VAL A 151 5.59 -0.78 7.03
N ASP A 152 6.38 0.18 7.49
CA ASP A 152 6.91 1.19 6.58
C ASP A 152 8.31 1.66 6.95
N LEU A 153 9.06 2.03 5.91
CA LEU A 153 10.33 2.71 6.01
C LEU A 153 10.18 4.11 5.40
N PRO A 154 9.90 5.13 6.22
CA PRO A 154 9.60 6.46 5.71
C PRO A 154 10.79 7.06 4.93
N PRO A 155 10.57 8.07 4.07
CA PRO A 155 11.57 8.70 3.25
C PRO A 155 12.70 9.25 4.11
N LEU A 156 13.90 9.28 3.53
CA LEU A 156 15.05 9.90 4.15
C LEU A 156 14.99 11.41 3.97
N ARG A 157 14.02 12.07 4.62
CA ARG A 157 13.84 13.52 4.60
C ARG A 157 13.67 14.07 6.01
N ARG A 158 13.92 15.35 6.22
CA ARG A 158 13.62 15.99 7.52
C ARG A 158 12.10 16.05 7.70
N GLU A 159 11.65 16.02 8.94
CA GLU A 159 10.23 16.21 9.31
C GLU A 159 9.26 15.19 8.69
N TYR A 160 9.76 14.02 8.23
CA TYR A 160 8.91 12.93 7.75
C TYR A 160 7.88 12.51 8.82
N GLU A 161 8.23 12.60 10.10
CA GLU A 161 7.38 12.20 11.23
C GLU A 161 6.10 13.04 11.33
N ARG A 162 6.11 14.28 10.85
CA ARG A 162 4.91 15.14 10.83
C ARG A 162 3.87 14.64 9.84
N HIS A 163 4.30 13.96 8.79
CA HIS A 163 3.47 13.55 7.66
C HIS A 163 3.20 12.05 7.64
N TRP A 164 3.99 11.27 8.37
CA TRP A 164 3.93 9.82 8.34
C TRP A 164 2.64 9.32 9.01
N GLY A 165 1.71 8.81 8.19
CA GLY A 165 0.39 8.41 8.67
C GLY A 165 -0.50 9.57 9.11
N ILE A 166 -0.28 10.78 8.61
CA ILE A 166 -1.09 11.96 8.93
C ILE A 166 -2.55 11.84 8.46
N ALA A 167 -2.81 11.03 7.43
CA ALA A 167 -4.16 10.75 6.94
C ALA A 167 -4.99 9.89 7.88
N VAL A 168 -4.37 9.18 8.82
CA VAL A 168 -5.08 8.38 9.81
C VAL A 168 -5.72 9.30 10.87
N PRO A 169 -7.07 9.35 10.97
CA PRO A 169 -7.76 10.11 12.01
C PRO A 169 -7.41 9.61 13.41
N ASP A 170 -7.30 10.51 14.37
CA ASP A 170 -6.92 10.16 15.75
C ASP A 170 -7.86 9.15 16.41
N ALA A 171 -9.16 9.27 16.14
CA ALA A 171 -10.18 8.35 16.64
C ALA A 171 -10.02 6.90 16.16
N LEU A 172 -9.24 6.67 15.09
CA LEU A 172 -9.02 5.34 14.51
C LEU A 172 -7.66 4.73 14.90
N ARG A 173 -6.81 5.47 15.63
CA ARG A 173 -5.43 5.04 15.92
C ARG A 173 -5.35 3.87 16.90
N ASP A 174 -6.37 3.65 17.72
CA ASP A 174 -6.39 2.55 18.70
C ASP A 174 -6.30 1.16 18.05
N ALA A 175 -6.85 1.01 16.84
CA ALA A 175 -6.78 -0.22 16.06
C ALA A 175 -5.50 -0.31 15.18
N TRP A 176 -4.57 0.64 15.29
CA TRP A 176 -3.42 0.77 14.41
C TRP A 176 -2.08 0.53 15.11
N SER A 177 -1.24 -0.30 14.51
CA SER A 177 0.15 -0.53 14.92
C SER A 177 1.10 -0.27 13.76
N LEU A 178 1.92 0.77 13.89
CA LEU A 178 2.91 1.14 12.90
C LEU A 178 4.30 0.60 13.24
N HIS A 179 4.82 -0.28 12.39
CA HIS A 179 6.12 -0.92 12.55
C HIS A 179 7.16 -0.29 11.63
N ARG A 180 8.19 0.31 12.23
CA ARG A 180 9.23 1.03 11.48
C ARG A 180 10.31 0.10 10.95
N GLY A 181 10.45 0.00 9.63
CA GLY A 181 11.55 -0.72 8.97
C GLY A 181 11.17 -1.30 7.61
N ALA A 182 12.15 -1.85 6.90
CA ALA A 182 11.85 -2.55 5.66
C ALA A 182 11.02 -3.81 5.91
N SER A 183 10.04 -4.05 5.04
CA SER A 183 9.16 -5.23 5.06
C SER A 183 9.93 -6.54 5.16
N ARG A 184 11.02 -6.71 4.40
CA ARG A 184 11.89 -7.90 4.46
C ARG A 184 12.40 -8.26 5.86
N ARG A 185 12.52 -7.28 6.77
CA ARG A 185 12.98 -7.49 8.15
C ARG A 185 11.80 -7.66 9.10
N ILE A 186 10.77 -6.85 8.93
CA ILE A 186 9.66 -6.75 9.89
C ILE A 186 8.57 -7.77 9.61
N LEU A 187 8.27 -8.03 8.34
CA LEU A 187 7.17 -8.90 7.92
C LEU A 187 7.36 -10.36 8.42
N PRO A 188 8.54 -11.00 8.34
CA PRO A 188 8.70 -12.36 8.84
C PRO A 188 8.39 -12.55 10.33
N PRO A 189 8.97 -11.78 11.28
CA PRO A 189 8.60 -11.91 12.70
C PRO A 189 7.18 -11.42 12.98
N LEU A 190 6.66 -10.42 12.25
CA LEU A 190 5.27 -9.99 12.41
C LEU A 190 4.30 -11.14 12.10
N LEU A 191 4.47 -11.80 10.94
CA LEU A 191 3.65 -12.95 10.52
C LEU A 191 3.75 -14.18 11.44
N GLN A 192 4.80 -14.28 12.27
CA GLN A 192 4.94 -15.33 13.27
C GLN A 192 4.17 -15.03 14.55
N ASN A 193 4.03 -13.74 14.89
CA ASN A 193 3.45 -13.27 16.14
C ASN A 193 2.00 -12.82 16.00
N THR A 194 1.51 -12.65 14.77
CA THR A 194 0.10 -12.38 14.49
C THR A 194 -0.68 -13.66 14.22
N GLY A 195 -1.99 -13.64 14.47
CA GLY A 195 -2.90 -14.71 14.10
C GLY A 195 -2.99 -14.94 12.57
N PRO A 196 -3.87 -15.85 12.12
CA PRO A 196 -4.11 -16.06 10.69
C PRO A 196 -4.37 -14.72 9.98
N LEU A 197 -3.69 -14.48 8.87
CA LEU A 197 -3.80 -13.22 8.15
C LEU A 197 -5.07 -13.23 7.29
N ASP A 198 -5.87 -12.16 7.40
CA ASP A 198 -7.12 -12.05 6.66
C ASP A 198 -6.97 -11.20 5.39
N LEU A 199 -6.22 -10.10 5.49
CA LEU A 199 -6.02 -9.14 4.42
C LEU A 199 -4.56 -8.64 4.41
N PHE A 200 -3.91 -8.69 3.25
CA PHE A 200 -2.61 -8.08 3.02
C PHE A 200 -2.69 -6.99 1.95
N VAL A 201 -2.01 -5.87 2.17
CA VAL A 201 -1.91 -4.76 1.22
C VAL A 201 -0.45 -4.42 0.95
N HIS A 202 -0.05 -4.46 -0.31
CA HIS A 202 1.27 -4.02 -0.78
C HIS A 202 1.19 -2.64 -1.43
N ASP A 203 1.91 -1.67 -0.87
CA ASP A 203 2.11 -0.32 -1.42
C ASP A 203 3.51 0.22 -1.06
N SER A 204 4.51 -0.67 -1.02
CA SER A 204 5.87 -0.34 -0.55
C SER A 204 6.86 -0.16 -1.71
N LEU A 205 7.92 -0.98 -1.76
CA LEU A 205 8.90 -0.92 -2.84
C LEU A 205 8.47 -1.85 -3.99
N HIS A 206 8.03 -1.27 -5.11
CA HIS A 206 7.55 -2.02 -6.29
C HIS A 206 8.67 -2.61 -7.17
N THR A 207 9.82 -2.95 -6.58
CA THR A 207 10.81 -3.79 -7.29
C THR A 207 10.30 -5.22 -7.31
N ARG A 208 10.56 -5.96 -8.40
CA ARG A 208 10.09 -7.35 -8.52
C ARG A 208 10.58 -8.20 -7.35
N ARG A 209 11.81 -7.95 -6.90
CA ARG A 209 12.42 -8.69 -5.80
C ARG A 209 11.67 -8.45 -4.47
N ASN A 210 11.29 -7.22 -4.17
CA ASN A 210 10.60 -6.90 -2.94
C ASN A 210 9.16 -7.44 -2.95
N MET A 211 8.38 -7.14 -3.99
CA MET A 211 7.02 -7.65 -4.14
C MET A 211 6.97 -9.18 -4.05
N ARG A 212 7.85 -9.88 -4.78
CA ARG A 212 7.89 -11.35 -4.74
C ARG A 212 8.19 -11.87 -3.33
N ARG A 213 9.14 -11.27 -2.62
CA ARG A 213 9.48 -11.67 -1.24
C ARG A 213 8.30 -11.51 -0.29
N GLU A 214 7.59 -10.41 -0.38
CA GLU A 214 6.41 -10.17 0.46
C GLU A 214 5.30 -11.15 0.13
N PHE A 215 4.98 -11.33 -1.15
CA PHE A 215 3.94 -12.26 -1.58
C PHE A 215 4.27 -13.71 -1.21
N GLU A 216 5.52 -14.14 -1.35
CA GLU A 216 5.98 -15.48 -0.94
C GLU A 216 5.88 -15.69 0.58
N ALA A 217 6.12 -14.66 1.39
CA ALA A 217 6.00 -14.73 2.84
C ALA A 217 4.54 -14.72 3.32
N VAL A 218 3.70 -13.92 2.66
CA VAL A 218 2.31 -13.65 3.04
C VAL A 218 1.35 -14.74 2.56
N TRP A 219 1.47 -15.19 1.32
CA TRP A 219 0.49 -16.10 0.70
C TRP A 219 0.23 -17.38 1.51
N PRO A 220 1.23 -18.06 2.09
CA PRO A 220 1.00 -19.24 2.93
C PRO A 220 0.34 -18.93 4.28
N ARG A 221 0.35 -17.67 4.71
CA ARG A 221 -0.18 -17.19 6.00
C ARG A 221 -1.59 -16.62 5.90
N LEU A 222 -2.03 -16.25 4.70
CA LEU A 222 -3.42 -15.87 4.43
C LEU A 222 -4.33 -17.07 4.73
N ARG A 223 -5.45 -16.87 5.42
CA ARG A 223 -6.47 -17.93 5.55
C ARG A 223 -7.17 -18.22 4.21
N PRO A 224 -7.88 -19.35 4.05
CA PRO A 224 -8.79 -19.53 2.92
C PRO A 224 -9.81 -18.38 2.85
N GLY A 225 -9.99 -17.82 1.65
CA GLY A 225 -10.79 -16.61 1.43
C GLY A 225 -10.12 -15.31 1.89
N GLY A 226 -8.87 -15.36 2.35
CA GLY A 226 -8.07 -14.19 2.66
C GLY A 226 -7.64 -13.47 1.39
N VAL A 227 -7.41 -12.16 1.49
CA VAL A 227 -7.23 -11.28 0.32
C VAL A 227 -5.83 -10.68 0.30
N LEU A 228 -5.23 -10.63 -0.88
CA LEU A 228 -3.99 -9.92 -1.17
C LEU A 228 -4.27 -8.82 -2.18
N LEU A 229 -3.99 -7.57 -1.79
CA LEU A 229 -4.03 -6.39 -2.63
C LEU A 229 -2.61 -5.90 -2.89
N ALA A 230 -2.36 -5.38 -4.09
CA ALA A 230 -1.09 -4.78 -4.43
C ALA A 230 -1.28 -3.61 -5.38
N ASP A 231 -0.63 -2.50 -5.10
CA ASP A 231 -0.58 -1.35 -6.01
C ASP A 231 0.55 -1.49 -7.04
N ASP A 232 0.46 -0.74 -8.13
CA ASP A 232 1.55 -0.55 -9.09
C ASP A 232 2.04 -1.88 -9.74
N VAL A 233 1.10 -2.82 -9.92
CA VAL A 233 1.39 -4.22 -10.32
C VAL A 233 1.86 -4.38 -11.76
N GLU A 234 1.64 -3.38 -12.60
CA GLU A 234 2.14 -3.32 -13.98
C GLU A 234 3.64 -3.04 -14.08
N ARG A 235 4.29 -2.64 -12.98
CA ARG A 235 5.72 -2.32 -12.99
C ARG A 235 6.60 -3.54 -13.16
N ASN A 236 6.11 -4.74 -12.81
CA ASN A 236 6.86 -5.98 -12.94
C ASN A 236 5.95 -7.23 -12.88
N ARG A 237 6.53 -8.43 -12.98
CA ARG A 237 5.75 -9.69 -13.04
C ARG A 237 5.34 -10.29 -11.70
N ALA A 238 5.77 -9.75 -10.56
CA ALA A 238 5.62 -10.42 -9.26
C ALA A 238 4.16 -10.76 -8.92
N PHE A 239 3.23 -9.86 -9.22
CA PHE A 239 1.81 -10.11 -8.99
C PHE A 239 1.21 -11.13 -9.99
N THR A 240 1.72 -11.18 -11.22
CA THR A 240 1.34 -12.20 -12.20
C THR A 240 1.84 -13.60 -11.81
N ASP A 241 3.05 -13.68 -11.26
CA ASP A 241 3.61 -14.94 -10.76
C ASP A 241 2.72 -15.54 -9.64
N LEU A 242 1.94 -14.71 -8.93
CA LEU A 242 0.97 -15.15 -7.91
C LEU A 242 -0.15 -16.03 -8.49
N ARG A 243 -0.50 -15.91 -9.77
CA ARG A 243 -1.51 -16.76 -10.44
C ARG A 243 -1.16 -18.24 -10.38
N GLN A 244 0.13 -18.59 -10.28
CA GLN A 244 0.60 -19.97 -10.11
C GLN A 244 0.19 -20.59 -8.77
N LYS A 245 -0.21 -19.77 -7.79
CA LYS A 245 -0.72 -20.23 -6.50
C LYS A 245 -2.20 -20.64 -6.53
N ALA A 246 -2.83 -20.62 -7.72
CA ALA A 246 -4.24 -20.97 -7.95
C ALA A 246 -5.24 -20.22 -7.02
N PRO A 247 -5.21 -18.88 -7.01
CA PRO A 247 -6.19 -18.08 -6.27
C PRO A 247 -7.61 -18.33 -6.79
N THR A 248 -8.61 -18.26 -5.90
CA THR A 248 -10.03 -18.38 -6.25
C THR A 248 -10.49 -17.23 -7.14
N LEU A 249 -9.97 -16.01 -6.90
CA LEU A 249 -10.13 -14.85 -7.77
C LEU A 249 -8.77 -14.18 -7.96
N TRP A 250 -8.46 -13.77 -9.19
CA TRP A 250 -7.26 -12.99 -9.49
C TRP A 250 -7.56 -11.99 -10.60
N ARG A 251 -7.30 -10.70 -10.33
CA ARG A 251 -7.52 -9.61 -11.28
C ARG A 251 -6.37 -8.62 -11.21
N ILE A 252 -5.95 -8.13 -12.37
CA ILE A 252 -5.24 -6.87 -12.50
C ILE A 252 -6.25 -5.87 -13.06
N VAL A 253 -6.57 -4.87 -12.27
CA VAL A 253 -7.46 -3.79 -12.68
C VAL A 253 -6.62 -2.69 -13.29
N ARG A 254 -7.00 -2.22 -14.48
CA ARG A 254 -6.47 -0.99 -15.08
C ARG A 254 -7.64 -0.10 -15.42
N ASP A 255 -7.67 1.08 -14.82
CA ASP A 255 -8.74 2.05 -15.04
C ASP A 255 -8.20 3.48 -14.96
N ARG A 256 -9.09 4.47 -14.99
CA ARG A 256 -8.77 5.88 -14.83
C ARG A 256 -9.63 6.49 -13.73
N GLU A 257 -9.01 7.22 -12.83
CA GLU A 257 -9.74 7.95 -11.79
C GLU A 257 -10.68 8.98 -12.41
N THR A 258 -11.88 9.09 -11.86
CA THR A 258 -12.87 10.12 -12.23
C THR A 258 -12.97 11.24 -11.20
N ALA A 259 -12.69 10.93 -9.93
CA ALA A 259 -12.72 11.85 -8.80
C ALA A 259 -11.52 11.58 -7.86
N PRO A 260 -10.29 11.93 -8.28
CA PRO A 260 -9.09 11.58 -7.53
C PRO A 260 -9.07 12.21 -6.13
N LEU A 261 -8.31 11.59 -5.21
CA LEU A 261 -8.08 12.14 -3.87
C LEU A 261 -7.12 13.33 -3.90
N HIS A 262 -6.25 13.40 -4.90
CA HIS A 262 -5.29 14.48 -5.11
C HIS A 262 -4.87 14.54 -6.58
N GLY A 263 -4.41 15.71 -7.04
CA GLY A 263 -3.89 15.87 -8.40
C GLY A 263 -4.93 15.67 -9.52
N PRO A 264 -4.48 15.64 -10.79
CA PRO A 264 -5.34 15.40 -11.93
C PRO A 264 -5.64 13.90 -12.11
N ALA A 265 -6.78 13.59 -12.73
CA ALA A 265 -7.17 12.21 -13.06
C ALA A 265 -6.08 11.44 -13.84
N ALA A 266 -5.57 10.38 -13.23
CA ALA A 266 -4.51 9.52 -13.75
C ALA A 266 -5.01 8.09 -14.03
N PRO A 267 -4.33 7.33 -14.93
CA PRO A 267 -4.53 5.89 -14.99
C PRO A 267 -4.00 5.24 -13.72
N VAL A 268 -4.69 4.21 -13.25
CA VAL A 268 -4.33 3.44 -12.05
C VAL A 268 -4.29 1.96 -12.40
N VAL A 269 -3.36 1.24 -11.78
CA VAL A 269 -3.24 -0.20 -12.00
C VAL A 269 -2.90 -0.91 -10.70
N PHE A 270 -3.79 -1.79 -10.26
CA PHE A 270 -3.62 -2.56 -9.03
C PHE A 270 -4.09 -4.00 -9.20
N GLY A 271 -3.59 -4.87 -8.33
CA GLY A 271 -3.89 -6.28 -8.29
C GLY A 271 -4.73 -6.66 -7.08
N MET A 272 -5.63 -7.62 -7.27
CA MET A 272 -6.37 -8.29 -6.20
C MET A 272 -6.34 -9.81 -6.41
N ALA A 273 -6.05 -10.55 -5.34
CA ALA A 273 -6.10 -12.00 -5.32
C ALA A 273 -6.79 -12.52 -4.06
N ILE A 274 -7.69 -13.48 -4.21
CA ILE A 274 -8.36 -14.18 -3.11
C ILE A 274 -7.77 -15.59 -3.02
N ARG A 275 -7.26 -15.97 -1.84
CA ARG A 275 -6.67 -17.29 -1.60
C ARG A 275 -7.72 -18.40 -1.58
#